data_AF-A0A7V9EYF8-F1
#
_entry.id   AF-A0A7V9EYF8-F1
#
_cell.length_a   1.000
_cell.length_b   1.000
_cell.length_c   1.000
_cell.angle_alpha   90.00
_cell.angle_beta   90.00
_cell.angle_gamma   90.00
#
_symmetry.space_group_name_H-M   'P 1'
#
loop_
_entity.id
_entity.type
_entity.pdbx_description
1 polymer ?
#
loop_
_entity_poly.entity_id
_entity_poly.type
_entity_poly.pdbx_seq_one_letter_code
_entity_poly.pdbx_strand_id
1 'polypeptide(L)'
;MEPLAAAGRRSTVHLRRVAVIALAALVVTMALATQPSPAAAATVLEVDAGYAGSYRPGAPVPVRVRIVADRLLRGELEVQVSSNFGDAVTVAVPVEAPGGTVKEVVVVAPTEAGSNRTEVRAVLRQDGSEVARGSAVVQSTADQELVGLLAGVLAGREPPGAAPLAIDAGTARFSALGPAELGAAPASLAALDVVGAAPDDLLSLDDGAREGVLAWVGAGGFLLVDTPTGEEIAGLPAEWQPAGRGRARAGLGEVRVTDGAMAAGNWAGLVEPTPVVTGQDGHFFGGVTLDGALATDAGLRIPRLGWLVGFLGVYVLVAVPLT
;
A
#
# COMPACT_ATOMS: atom_id res chain seq x y z
N MET A 1 -71.65 -18.47 97.39
CA MET A 1 -71.99 -19.69 96.62
C MET A 1 -71.76 -19.36 95.16
N GLU A 2 -70.83 -20.08 94.54
CA GLU A 2 -70.61 -20.09 93.08
C GLU A 2 -71.92 -20.24 92.31
N PRO A 3 -72.03 -19.60 91.13
CA PRO A 3 -71.87 -20.42 89.93
C PRO A 3 -71.15 -19.74 88.75
N LEU A 4 -70.25 -20.54 88.16
CA LEU A 4 -70.20 -20.94 86.76
C LEU A 4 -70.87 -20.09 85.66
N ALA A 5 -70.08 -19.96 84.59
CA ALA A 5 -70.45 -20.17 83.19
C ALA A 5 -70.79 -18.94 82.31
N ALA A 6 -69.78 -18.63 81.50
CA ALA A 6 -69.80 -18.83 80.05
C ALA A 6 -69.99 -17.63 79.11
N ALA A 7 -69.16 -17.73 78.07
CA ALA A 7 -69.37 -17.32 76.69
C ALA A 7 -69.07 -15.86 76.33
N GLY A 8 -67.92 -15.72 75.67
CA GLY A 8 -67.91 -15.15 74.32
C GLY A 8 -67.16 -13.85 74.19
N ARG A 9 -65.94 -13.90 73.62
CA ARG A 9 -65.48 -12.80 72.77
C ARG A 9 -64.53 -13.30 71.68
N ARG A 10 -64.89 -12.87 70.48
CA ARG A 10 -64.42 -13.29 69.17
C ARG A 10 -63.05 -12.70 68.87
N SER A 11 -62.22 -13.55 68.27
CA SER A 11 -61.08 -13.32 67.37
C SER A 11 -60.83 -11.87 66.92
N THR A 12 -59.65 -11.36 67.29
CA THR A 12 -59.02 -10.13 66.79
C THR A 12 -57.99 -10.46 65.70
N VAL A 13 -58.38 -10.58 64.43
CA VAL A 13 -57.41 -10.56 63.31
C VAL A 13 -58.01 -9.97 62.03
N HIS A 14 -58.36 -8.67 62.02
CA HIS A 14 -58.66 -7.95 60.78
C HIS A 14 -58.17 -6.50 60.85
N LEU A 15 -56.85 -6.27 60.82
CA LEU A 15 -56.31 -4.90 60.74
C LEU A 15 -54.97 -4.79 60.00
N ARG A 16 -54.63 -5.75 59.12
CA ARG A 16 -53.33 -5.77 58.42
C ARG A 16 -53.38 -6.08 56.91
N ARG A 17 -54.48 -5.78 56.21
CA ARG A 17 -54.62 -6.14 54.78
C ARG A 17 -55.13 -5.07 53.81
N VAL A 18 -55.02 -3.76 54.12
CA VAL A 18 -55.52 -2.72 53.18
C VAL A 18 -54.46 -1.70 52.71
N ALA A 19 -53.23 -1.70 53.23
CA ALA A 19 -52.26 -0.63 52.92
C ALA A 19 -51.07 -1.02 52.01
N VAL A 20 -51.24 -1.95 51.06
CA VAL A 20 -50.11 -2.36 50.17
C VAL A 20 -50.41 -2.23 48.67
N ILE A 21 -51.64 -1.93 48.24
CA ILE A 21 -51.99 -1.99 46.81
C ILE A 21 -51.84 -0.63 46.07
N ALA A 22 -51.68 0.49 46.78
CA ALA A 22 -51.67 1.82 46.15
C ALA A 22 -50.29 2.38 45.74
N LEU A 23 -49.17 1.67 45.99
CA LEU A 23 -47.81 2.12 45.63
C LEU A 23 -47.16 1.30 44.50
N ALA A 24 -47.91 0.43 43.83
CA ALA A 24 -47.42 -0.35 42.69
C ALA A 24 -47.78 0.28 41.32
N ALA A 25 -48.59 1.33 41.28
CA ALA A 25 -49.12 1.90 40.04
C ALA A 25 -48.38 3.14 39.51
N LEU A 26 -47.45 3.74 40.27
CA LEU A 26 -46.77 4.99 39.87
C LEU A 26 -45.33 4.80 39.35
N VAL A 27 -44.75 3.59 39.44
CA VAL A 27 -43.38 3.32 38.95
C VAL A 27 -43.38 2.64 37.57
N VAL A 28 -44.53 2.21 37.06
CA VAL A 28 -44.63 1.45 35.80
C VAL A 28 -44.66 2.35 34.55
N THR A 29 -44.95 3.65 34.66
CA THR A 29 -45.02 4.55 33.49
C THR A 29 -43.67 5.08 33.01
N MET A 30 -42.58 4.92 33.76
CA MET A 30 -41.25 5.41 33.37
C MET A 30 -40.33 4.35 32.74
N ALA A 31 -40.81 3.12 32.55
CA ALA A 31 -40.01 2.00 32.03
C ALA A 31 -40.25 1.67 30.54
N LEU A 32 -40.97 2.53 29.79
CA LEU A 32 -41.39 2.24 28.41
C LEU A 32 -40.69 3.04 27.29
N ALA A 33 -39.60 3.77 27.55
CA ALA A 33 -38.99 4.61 26.51
C ALA A 33 -37.46 4.52 26.37
N THR A 34 -36.83 3.46 26.88
CA THR A 34 -35.43 3.14 26.54
C THR A 34 -35.37 1.73 25.97
N GLN A 35 -35.99 1.54 24.81
CA GLN A 35 -35.51 0.48 23.93
C GLN A 35 -34.06 0.84 23.59
N PRO A 36 -33.06 0.00 23.92
CA PRO A 36 -31.74 0.17 23.34
C PRO A 36 -31.98 0.12 21.82
N SER A 37 -31.75 1.24 21.14
CA SER A 37 -31.64 1.18 19.68
C SER A 37 -30.58 0.11 19.41
N PRO A 38 -30.86 -0.90 18.57
CA PRO A 38 -29.79 -1.77 18.11
C PRO A 38 -28.72 -0.82 17.58
N ALA A 39 -27.55 -0.83 18.21
CA ALA A 39 -26.43 -0.05 17.73
C ALA A 39 -26.15 -0.59 16.32
N ALA A 40 -26.65 0.12 15.31
CA ALA A 40 -26.23 -0.10 13.93
C ALA A 40 -24.72 0.12 13.97
N ALA A 41 -23.97 -0.97 13.83
CA ALA A 41 -22.52 -0.91 13.84
C ALA A 41 -22.12 -0.01 12.68
N ALA A 42 -21.54 1.15 12.94
CA ALA A 42 -21.23 2.11 11.88
C ALA A 42 -20.36 1.46 10.80
N THR A 43 -20.62 1.78 9.53
CA THR A 43 -19.74 1.40 8.41
C THR A 43 -18.30 1.82 8.72
N VAL A 44 -17.33 0.91 8.54
CA VAL A 44 -15.91 1.15 8.82
C VAL A 44 -15.10 1.07 7.54
N LEU A 45 -14.13 1.98 7.40
CA LEU A 45 -13.10 1.93 6.36
C LEU A 45 -11.74 1.62 7.00
N GLU A 46 -11.13 0.52 6.59
CA GLU A 46 -9.73 0.23 6.84
C GLU A 46 -8.93 0.57 5.57
N VAL A 47 -7.87 1.34 5.71
CA VAL A 47 -7.08 1.86 4.59
C VAL A 47 -5.64 1.38 4.75
N ASP A 48 -5.14 0.70 3.73
CA ASP A 48 -3.73 0.37 3.55
C ASP A 48 -3.25 1.01 2.24
N ALA A 49 -2.03 1.54 2.23
CA ALA A 49 -1.49 2.25 1.08
C ALA A 49 -0.06 1.80 0.81
N GLY A 50 0.21 1.57 -0.48
CA GLY A 50 1.49 1.06 -0.97
C GLY A 50 1.69 -0.40 -0.65
N TYR A 51 2.96 -0.80 -0.62
CA TYR A 51 3.36 -2.16 -0.32
C TYR A 51 4.19 -2.17 0.96
N ALA A 52 3.73 -2.91 1.96
CA ALA A 52 4.34 -2.95 3.30
C ALA A 52 4.54 -1.55 3.93
N GLY A 53 3.56 -0.65 3.70
CA GLY A 53 3.55 0.73 4.20
C GLY A 53 4.49 1.69 3.45
N SER A 54 4.98 1.29 2.27
CA SER A 54 5.98 2.03 1.50
C SER A 54 5.58 2.21 0.03
N TYR A 55 6.14 3.24 -0.63
CA TYR A 55 5.92 3.52 -2.05
C TYR A 55 7.17 4.10 -2.72
N ARG A 56 7.25 3.96 -4.05
CA ARG A 56 8.27 4.64 -4.86
C ARG A 56 7.81 6.06 -5.21
N PRO A 57 8.57 7.12 -4.86
CA PRO A 57 8.22 8.48 -5.23
C PRO A 57 8.02 8.67 -6.74
N GLY A 58 6.94 9.36 -7.11
CA GLY A 58 6.60 9.62 -8.51
C GLY A 58 5.93 8.45 -9.23
N ALA A 59 5.88 7.26 -8.61
CA ALA A 59 5.06 6.16 -9.08
C ALA A 59 3.65 6.25 -8.46
N PRO A 60 2.60 5.85 -9.17
CA PRO A 60 1.29 5.72 -8.55
C PRO A 60 1.32 4.63 -7.46
N VAL A 61 0.56 4.87 -6.39
CA VAL A 61 0.48 4.00 -5.22
C VAL A 61 -0.90 3.32 -5.17
N PRO A 62 -0.98 2.00 -4.99
CA PRO A 62 -2.25 1.34 -4.74
C PRO A 62 -2.72 1.65 -3.31
N VAL A 63 -3.99 1.99 -3.17
CA VAL A 63 -4.68 2.20 -1.90
C VAL A 63 -5.76 1.15 -1.76
N ARG A 64 -5.53 0.19 -0.87
CA ARG A 64 -6.48 -0.88 -0.54
C ARG A 64 -7.42 -0.37 0.55
N VAL A 65 -8.70 -0.28 0.20
CA VAL A 65 -9.75 0.12 1.13
C VAL A 65 -10.67 -1.07 1.38
N ARG A 66 -10.67 -1.53 2.63
CA ARG A 66 -11.59 -2.57 3.11
C ARG A 66 -12.79 -1.89 3.77
N ILE A 67 -13.95 -2.11 3.17
CA ILE A 67 -15.23 -1.54 3.55
C ILE A 67 -16.01 -2.62 4.30
N VAL A 68 -16.23 -2.40 5.59
CA VAL A 68 -17.11 -3.24 6.40
C VAL A 68 -18.48 -2.58 6.43
N ALA A 69 -19.40 -3.11 5.63
CA ALA A 69 -20.73 -2.56 5.43
C ALA A 69 -21.74 -3.22 6.37
N ASP A 70 -22.44 -2.43 7.17
CA ASP A 70 -23.53 -2.87 8.06
C ASP A 70 -24.90 -2.79 7.37
N ARG A 71 -25.02 -1.90 6.39
CA ARG A 71 -26.21 -1.68 5.56
C ARG A 71 -25.82 -1.64 4.09
N LEU A 72 -26.83 -1.67 3.20
CA LEU A 72 -26.57 -1.46 1.78
C LEU A 72 -25.94 -0.09 1.56
N LEU A 73 -24.75 -0.09 0.98
CA LEU A 73 -24.01 1.10 0.58
C LEU A 73 -24.02 1.15 -0.95
N ARG A 74 -24.45 2.29 -1.50
CA ARG A 74 -24.26 2.65 -2.90
C ARG A 74 -23.84 4.11 -2.94
N GLY A 75 -22.62 4.35 -3.37
CA GLY A 75 -22.01 5.68 -3.28
C GLY A 75 -20.67 5.75 -3.98
N GLU A 76 -19.85 6.70 -3.55
CA GLU A 76 -18.53 6.97 -4.10
C GLU A 76 -17.48 6.87 -3.01
N LEU A 77 -16.39 6.16 -3.31
CA LEU A 77 -15.19 6.13 -2.50
C LEU A 77 -14.20 7.15 -3.08
N GLU A 78 -13.97 8.22 -2.33
CA GLU A 78 -12.98 9.24 -2.65
C GLU A 78 -11.67 8.92 -1.93
N VAL A 79 -10.60 8.71 -2.68
CA VAL A 79 -9.25 8.54 -2.14
C VAL A 79 -8.46 9.79 -2.45
N GLN A 80 -8.09 10.50 -1.39
CA GLN A 80 -7.28 11.71 -1.44
C GLN A 80 -5.85 11.39 -1.00
N VAL A 81 -4.89 11.82 -1.80
CA VAL A 81 -3.46 11.68 -1.54
C VAL A 81 -2.86 13.07 -1.39
N SER A 82 -2.26 13.35 -0.23
CA SER A 82 -1.63 14.64 0.06
C SER A 82 -0.16 14.45 0.44
N SER A 83 0.70 15.23 -0.19
CA SER A 83 2.12 15.33 0.12
C SER A 83 2.42 16.57 0.97
N ASN A 84 3.66 16.72 1.42
CA ASN A 84 4.09 17.93 2.13
C ASN A 84 4.30 19.14 1.19
N PHE A 85 4.32 18.94 -0.12
CA PHE A 85 4.84 19.92 -1.08
C PHE A 85 3.87 20.30 -2.20
N GLY A 86 2.71 19.66 -2.30
CA GLY A 86 1.74 19.96 -3.34
C GLY A 86 0.27 19.78 -2.93
N ASP A 87 -0.60 20.04 -3.89
CA ASP A 87 -2.05 19.97 -3.70
C ASP A 87 -2.50 18.51 -3.55
N ALA A 88 -3.52 18.30 -2.72
CA ALA A 88 -4.08 16.97 -2.55
C ALA A 88 -4.80 16.52 -3.83
N VAL A 89 -4.44 15.34 -4.34
CA VAL A 89 -5.08 14.74 -5.51
C VAL A 89 -6.17 13.78 -5.04
N THR A 90 -7.38 13.92 -5.60
CA THR A 90 -8.52 13.06 -5.28
C THR A 90 -8.89 12.18 -6.46
N VAL A 91 -9.02 10.88 -6.22
CA VAL A 91 -9.56 9.88 -7.15
C VAL A 91 -10.86 9.34 -6.57
N ALA A 92 -11.96 9.40 -7.34
CA ALA A 92 -13.26 8.89 -6.92
C ALA A 92 -13.63 7.64 -7.71
N VAL A 93 -14.10 6.60 -7.03
CA VAL A 93 -14.61 5.37 -7.67
C VAL A 93 -16.00 5.02 -7.14
N PRO A 94 -16.94 4.60 -8.01
CA PRO A 94 -18.25 4.16 -7.56
C PRO A 94 -18.11 2.84 -6.79
N VAL A 95 -18.85 2.72 -5.68
CA VAL A 95 -18.83 1.52 -4.86
C VAL A 95 -20.24 1.12 -4.42
N GLU A 96 -20.50 -0.18 -4.52
CA GLU A 96 -21.69 -0.82 -3.99
C GLU A 96 -21.28 -2.01 -3.12
N ALA A 97 -21.78 -2.04 -1.88
CA ALA A 97 -21.54 -3.10 -0.91
C ALA A 97 -22.85 -3.44 -0.17
N PRO A 98 -23.35 -4.67 -0.25
CA PRO A 98 -24.52 -5.09 0.54
C PRO A 98 -24.23 -5.02 2.05
N GLY A 99 -25.27 -4.81 2.85
CA GLY A 99 -25.13 -4.86 4.31
C GLY A 99 -24.71 -6.25 4.78
N GLY A 100 -23.87 -6.29 5.82
CA GLY A 100 -23.27 -7.51 6.36
C GLY A 100 -22.11 -8.07 5.53
N THR A 101 -21.56 -7.30 4.60
CA THR A 101 -20.43 -7.74 3.75
C THR A 101 -19.15 -6.98 4.06
N VAL A 102 -18.04 -7.61 3.70
CA VAL A 102 -16.74 -6.96 3.60
C VAL A 102 -16.39 -6.86 2.12
N LYS A 103 -16.16 -5.65 1.63
CA LYS A 103 -15.72 -5.41 0.26
C LYS A 103 -14.34 -4.78 0.27
N GLU A 104 -13.44 -5.32 -0.55
CA GLU A 104 -12.14 -4.72 -0.81
C GLU A 104 -12.15 -3.99 -2.15
N VAL A 105 -11.59 -2.79 -2.17
CA VAL A 105 -11.43 -1.97 -3.38
C VAL A 105 -10.00 -1.47 -3.40
N VAL A 106 -9.33 -1.61 -4.54
CA VAL A 106 -8.02 -1.00 -4.77
C VAL A 106 -8.20 0.22 -5.66
N VAL A 107 -7.77 1.37 -5.17
CA VAL A 107 -7.73 2.62 -5.92
C VAL A 107 -6.28 2.99 -6.16
N VAL A 108 -5.90 3.17 -7.41
CA VAL A 108 -4.54 3.59 -7.77
C VAL A 108 -4.50 5.11 -7.81
N ALA A 109 -3.69 5.71 -6.94
CA ALA A 109 -3.60 7.15 -6.81
C ALA A 109 -2.19 7.65 -7.17
N PRO A 110 -2.06 8.77 -7.90
CA PRO A 110 -0.75 9.32 -8.23
C PRO A 110 -0.04 9.83 -6.99
N THR A 111 1.30 9.77 -6.99
CA THR A 111 2.15 10.37 -5.95
C THR A 111 3.16 11.34 -6.56
N GLU A 112 3.67 12.23 -5.74
CA GLU A 112 4.70 13.18 -6.15
C GLU A 112 6.11 12.60 -5.99
N ALA A 113 7.01 12.97 -6.91
CA ALA A 113 8.39 12.49 -6.93
C ALA A 113 9.27 13.01 -5.77
N GLY A 114 8.92 14.14 -5.16
CA GLY A 114 9.74 14.80 -4.12
C GLY A 114 9.30 14.56 -2.68
N SER A 115 8.26 13.75 -2.46
CA SER A 115 7.73 13.51 -1.13
C SER A 115 8.34 12.27 -0.50
N ASN A 116 8.77 12.37 0.76
CA ASN A 116 9.26 11.23 1.55
C ASN A 116 8.16 10.58 2.39
N ARG A 117 7.02 11.26 2.52
CA ARG A 117 5.89 10.85 3.34
C ARG A 117 4.60 11.38 2.73
N THR A 118 3.62 10.50 2.59
CA THR A 118 2.34 10.85 1.98
C THR A 118 1.20 10.41 2.89
N GLU A 119 0.25 11.30 3.14
CA GLU A 119 -1.00 10.97 3.84
C GLU A 119 -2.04 10.57 2.80
N VAL A 120 -2.70 9.44 3.05
CA VAL A 120 -3.79 8.92 2.25
C VAL A 120 -5.05 8.97 3.09
N ARG A 121 -6.12 9.56 2.55
CA ARG A 121 -7.43 9.62 3.19
C ARG A 121 -8.47 9.03 2.26
N ALA A 122 -9.21 8.05 2.76
CA ALA A 122 -10.36 7.49 2.07
C ALA A 122 -11.64 8.01 2.73
N VAL A 123 -12.57 8.51 1.92
CA VAL A 123 -13.88 9.00 2.36
C VAL A 123 -14.95 8.30 1.54
N LEU A 124 -15.85 7.60 2.22
CA LEU A 124 -17.02 7.01 1.58
C LEU A 124 -18.18 7.99 1.67
N ARG A 125 -18.72 8.38 0.51
CA ARG A 125 -19.88 9.27 0.40
C ARG A 125 -21.09 8.53 -0.15
N GLN A 126 -22.26 8.84 0.39
CA GLN A 126 -23.56 8.41 -0.13
C GLN A 126 -24.47 9.63 -0.17
N ASP A 127 -25.09 9.89 -1.32
CA ASP A 127 -25.97 11.04 -1.55
C ASP A 127 -25.29 12.39 -1.17
N GLY A 128 -23.99 12.50 -1.45
CA GLY A 128 -23.15 13.66 -1.14
C GLY A 128 -22.70 13.77 0.32
N SER A 129 -23.25 12.97 1.23
CA SER A 129 -22.91 12.97 2.66
C SER A 129 -21.84 11.94 2.97
N GLU A 130 -20.92 12.29 3.89
CA GLU A 130 -19.92 11.34 4.37
C GLU A 130 -20.58 10.26 5.25
N VAL A 131 -20.32 9.00 4.92
CA VAL A 131 -20.78 7.84 5.68
C VAL A 131 -19.67 7.30 6.58
N ALA A 132 -18.44 7.25 6.07
CA ALA A 132 -17.28 6.74 6.79
C ALA A 132 -15.98 7.35 6.25
N ARG A 133 -14.94 7.36 7.08
CA ARG A 133 -13.59 7.81 6.71
C ARG A 133 -12.53 6.86 7.26
N GLY A 134 -11.41 6.77 6.56
CA GLY A 134 -10.20 6.09 7.00
C GLY A 134 -8.96 6.81 6.49
N SER A 135 -7.81 6.53 7.07
CA SER A 135 -6.55 7.14 6.66
C SER A 135 -5.37 6.22 6.87
N ALA A 136 -4.36 6.36 6.01
CA ALA A 136 -3.07 5.70 6.11
C ALA A 136 -1.94 6.71 5.88
N VAL A 137 -0.75 6.37 6.35
CA VAL A 137 0.48 7.11 6.04
C VAL A 137 1.44 6.14 5.38
N VAL A 138 1.98 6.54 4.24
CA VAL A 138 2.93 5.74 3.46
C VAL A 138 4.27 6.47 3.35
N GLN A 139 5.37 5.74 3.45
CA GLN A 139 6.74 6.27 3.42
C GLN A 139 7.42 5.99 2.09
N SER A 140 8.32 6.86 1.64
CA SER A 140 9.11 6.62 0.44
C SER A 140 10.13 5.49 0.64
N THR A 141 10.36 4.69 -0.39
CA THR A 141 11.43 3.70 -0.45
C THR A 141 12.77 4.33 -0.82
N ALA A 142 13.51 4.82 0.19
CA ALA A 142 14.86 5.35 -0.06
C ALA A 142 15.86 4.21 -0.33
N ASP A 143 15.97 3.25 0.60
CA ASP A 143 16.96 2.16 0.57
C ASP A 143 16.28 0.77 0.55
N GLN A 144 15.10 0.70 -0.07
CA GLN A 144 14.25 -0.50 -0.06
C GLN A 144 13.80 -0.86 -1.46
N GLU A 145 13.87 -2.14 -1.78
CA GLU A 145 13.24 -2.72 -2.96
C GLU A 145 11.88 -3.32 -2.55
N LEU A 146 10.80 -2.87 -3.19
CA LEU A 146 9.45 -3.41 -2.98
C LEU A 146 9.23 -4.61 -3.89
N VAL A 147 8.95 -5.74 -3.24
CA VAL A 147 8.75 -7.02 -3.90
C VAL A 147 7.31 -7.48 -3.73
N GLY A 148 6.57 -7.55 -4.82
CA GLY A 148 5.25 -8.18 -4.86
C GLY A 148 5.39 -9.69 -5.06
N LEU A 149 4.68 -10.51 -4.31
CA LEU A 149 4.71 -11.97 -4.44
C LEU A 149 3.35 -12.49 -4.88
N LEU A 150 3.32 -13.23 -5.99
CA LEU A 150 2.15 -13.95 -6.45
C LEU A 150 1.85 -15.16 -5.55
N ALA A 151 0.60 -15.62 -5.61
CA ALA A 151 0.07 -16.61 -4.68
C ALA A 151 0.81 -17.96 -4.73
N GLY A 152 1.27 -18.41 -5.91
CA GLY A 152 1.98 -19.67 -6.06
C GLY A 152 3.31 -19.72 -5.31
N VAL A 153 4.09 -18.63 -5.31
CA VAL A 153 5.35 -18.55 -4.54
C VAL A 153 5.09 -18.68 -3.04
N LEU A 154 4.03 -18.02 -2.57
CA LEU A 154 3.65 -18.05 -1.16
C LEU A 154 3.13 -19.42 -0.74
N ALA A 155 2.45 -20.15 -1.63
CA ALA A 155 1.84 -21.46 -1.35
C ALA A 155 0.99 -21.44 -0.07
N GLY A 156 0.24 -20.35 0.14
CA GLY A 156 -0.60 -20.13 1.33
C GLY A 156 0.14 -19.66 2.58
N ARG A 157 1.45 -19.41 2.51
CA ARG A 157 2.25 -18.81 3.60
C ARG A 157 2.13 -17.28 3.57
N GLU A 158 2.40 -16.65 4.71
CA GLU A 158 2.59 -15.20 4.75
C GLU A 158 3.86 -14.79 3.99
N PRO A 159 3.90 -13.57 3.41
CA PRO A 159 5.13 -13.02 2.86
C PRO A 159 6.28 -13.05 3.87
N PRO A 160 7.52 -13.31 3.42
CA PRO A 160 8.68 -13.27 4.30
C PRO A 160 8.88 -11.86 4.89
N GLY A 161 9.60 -11.79 6.00
CA GLY A 161 10.10 -10.52 6.54
C GLY A 161 11.12 -9.86 5.59
N ALA A 162 11.63 -8.69 6.00
CA ALA A 162 12.65 -8.00 5.22
C ALA A 162 13.91 -8.88 5.04
N ALA A 163 14.52 -8.84 3.85
CA ALA A 163 15.73 -9.58 3.52
C ALA A 163 16.80 -8.64 2.95
N PRO A 164 18.11 -8.91 3.16
CA PRO A 164 19.17 -8.13 2.53
C PRO A 164 19.19 -8.34 1.01
N LEU A 165 19.55 -7.30 0.27
CA LEU A 165 19.77 -7.37 -1.18
C LEU A 165 21.04 -8.15 -1.56
N ALA A 166 21.20 -8.47 -2.84
CA ALA A 166 22.35 -9.22 -3.40
C ALA A 166 23.71 -8.58 -3.12
N ILE A 167 23.72 -7.26 -3.01
CA ILE A 167 24.84 -6.45 -2.57
C ILE A 167 24.39 -5.61 -1.37
N ASP A 168 25.34 -5.11 -0.58
CA ASP A 168 25.06 -4.28 0.60
C ASP A 168 24.55 -2.88 0.19
N ALA A 169 23.33 -2.83 -0.31
CA ALA A 169 22.68 -1.66 -0.90
C ALA A 169 21.25 -1.43 -0.36
N GLY A 170 20.84 -2.15 0.68
CA GLY A 170 19.52 -1.98 1.30
C GLY A 170 18.83 -3.30 1.61
N THR A 171 17.49 -3.25 1.63
CA THR A 171 16.64 -4.40 1.97
C THR A 171 15.48 -4.58 1.00
N ALA A 172 15.13 -5.84 0.71
CA ALA A 172 13.89 -6.19 0.06
C ALA A 172 12.74 -6.25 1.08
N ARG A 173 11.59 -5.69 0.72
CA ARG A 173 10.34 -5.69 1.51
C ARG A 173 9.26 -6.39 0.69
N PHE A 174 8.68 -7.43 1.27
CA PHE A 174 7.77 -8.32 0.55
C PHE A 174 6.31 -8.03 0.89
N SER A 175 5.45 -8.10 -0.12
CA SER A 175 4.00 -7.99 0.03
C SER A 175 3.30 -9.02 -0.85
N ALA A 176 2.22 -9.63 -0.34
CA ALA A 176 1.39 -10.50 -1.15
C ALA A 176 0.58 -9.68 -2.16
N LEU A 177 0.59 -10.11 -3.42
CA LEU A 177 -0.26 -9.55 -4.46
C LEU A 177 -1.59 -10.31 -4.50
N GLY A 178 -2.69 -9.58 -4.34
CA GLY A 178 -4.03 -10.11 -4.44
C GLY A 178 -4.65 -9.87 -5.82
N PRO A 179 -5.83 -10.46 -6.07
CA PRO A 179 -6.57 -10.24 -7.31
C PRO A 179 -6.93 -8.78 -7.56
N ALA A 180 -7.15 -7.98 -6.49
CA ALA A 180 -7.54 -6.59 -6.62
C ALA A 180 -6.37 -5.71 -7.12
N GLU A 181 -5.14 -5.95 -6.67
CA GLU A 181 -3.96 -5.28 -7.22
C GLU A 181 -3.71 -5.71 -8.66
N LEU A 182 -3.79 -7.01 -8.94
CA LEU A 182 -3.53 -7.57 -10.27
C LEU A 182 -4.56 -7.09 -11.29
N GLY A 183 -5.84 -6.97 -10.91
CA GLY A 183 -6.88 -6.38 -11.76
C GLY A 183 -6.71 -4.89 -12.03
N ALA A 184 -5.89 -4.18 -11.24
CA ALA A 184 -5.53 -2.77 -11.44
C ALA A 184 -4.13 -2.60 -12.07
N ALA A 185 -3.49 -3.68 -12.49
CA ALA A 185 -2.21 -3.64 -13.20
C ALA A 185 -2.38 -3.00 -14.59
N PRO A 186 -1.32 -2.38 -15.16
CA PRO A 186 0.04 -2.26 -14.61
C PRO A 186 0.19 -1.16 -13.54
N ALA A 187 -0.80 -0.28 -13.39
CA ALA A 187 -0.65 0.94 -12.60
C ALA A 187 -0.46 0.66 -11.09
N SER A 188 -1.16 -0.33 -10.54
CA SER A 188 -0.97 -0.77 -9.15
C SER A 188 0.45 -1.29 -8.87
N LEU A 189 1.06 -1.95 -9.86
CA LEU A 189 2.40 -2.55 -9.75
C LEU A 189 3.52 -1.53 -9.95
N ALA A 190 3.23 -0.30 -10.40
CA ALA A 190 4.24 0.69 -10.72
C ALA A 190 5.13 1.10 -9.53
N ALA A 191 4.61 0.97 -8.30
CA ALA A 191 5.39 1.19 -7.09
C ALA A 191 6.35 0.04 -6.76
N LEU A 192 6.18 -1.14 -7.35
CA LEU A 192 7.06 -2.29 -7.16
C LEU A 192 8.32 -2.19 -8.02
N ASP A 193 9.40 -2.73 -7.47
CA ASP A 193 10.64 -2.98 -8.17
C ASP A 193 10.64 -4.38 -8.79
N VAL A 194 10.18 -5.35 -8.00
CA VAL A 194 10.24 -6.77 -8.34
C VAL A 194 8.90 -7.45 -8.12
N VAL A 195 8.55 -8.39 -9.00
CA VAL A 195 7.46 -9.35 -8.78
C VAL A 195 8.05 -10.77 -8.77
N GLY A 196 7.76 -11.53 -7.72
CA GLY A 196 8.09 -12.95 -7.61
C GLY A 196 6.90 -13.83 -7.98
N ALA A 197 7.13 -14.81 -8.85
CA ALA A 197 6.13 -15.73 -9.38
C ALA A 197 6.62 -17.19 -9.32
N ALA A 198 5.70 -18.13 -9.14
CA ALA A 198 5.91 -19.55 -9.38
C ALA A 198 5.78 -19.83 -10.89
N PRO A 199 6.24 -21.00 -11.38
CA PRO A 199 6.26 -21.31 -12.82
C PRO A 199 4.89 -21.17 -13.52
N ASP A 200 3.81 -21.55 -12.82
CA ASP A 200 2.45 -21.56 -13.35
C ASP A 200 1.65 -20.29 -13.01
N ASP A 201 2.20 -19.39 -12.19
CA ASP A 201 1.42 -18.26 -11.65
C ASP A 201 0.87 -17.39 -12.79
N LEU A 202 1.69 -17.05 -13.79
CA LEU A 202 1.26 -16.23 -14.92
C LEU A 202 0.14 -16.87 -15.75
N LEU A 203 0.16 -18.20 -15.91
CA LEU A 203 -0.93 -18.90 -16.59
C LEU A 203 -2.22 -18.94 -15.78
N SER A 204 -2.12 -18.91 -14.45
CA SER A 204 -3.27 -18.93 -13.55
C SER A 204 -4.00 -17.59 -13.45
N LEU A 205 -3.35 -16.49 -13.86
CA LEU A 205 -3.95 -15.17 -13.95
C LEU A 205 -4.99 -15.11 -15.07
N ASP A 206 -6.02 -14.29 -14.88
CA ASP A 206 -6.88 -13.89 -15.98
C ASP A 206 -6.10 -13.08 -17.03
N ASP A 207 -6.65 -13.01 -18.25
CA ASP A 207 -5.95 -12.41 -19.38
C ASP A 207 -5.56 -10.94 -19.12
N GLY A 208 -6.40 -10.18 -18.42
CA GLY A 208 -6.16 -8.77 -18.10
C GLY A 208 -5.07 -8.59 -17.05
N ALA A 209 -5.12 -9.38 -15.98
CA ALA A 209 -4.06 -9.40 -14.96
C ALA A 209 -2.71 -9.83 -15.55
N ARG A 210 -2.70 -10.87 -16.39
CA ARG A 210 -1.48 -11.32 -17.08
C ARG A 210 -0.92 -10.23 -17.99
N GLU A 211 -1.76 -9.63 -18.83
CA GLU A 211 -1.36 -8.51 -19.70
C GLU A 211 -0.81 -7.33 -18.89
N GLY A 212 -1.45 -6.99 -17.77
CA GLY A 212 -1.00 -5.93 -16.86
C GLY A 212 0.36 -6.21 -16.23
N VAL A 213 0.62 -7.45 -15.79
CA VAL A 213 1.96 -7.86 -15.29
C VAL A 213 2.99 -7.77 -16.42
N LEU A 214 2.70 -8.30 -17.61
CA LEU A 214 3.62 -8.25 -18.74
C LEU A 214 3.91 -6.81 -19.20
N ALA A 215 2.91 -5.94 -19.19
CA ALA A 215 3.07 -4.51 -19.50
C ALA A 215 3.97 -3.81 -18.47
N TRP A 216 3.81 -4.13 -17.19
CA TRP A 216 4.68 -3.62 -16.11
C TRP A 216 6.14 -4.08 -16.29
N VAL A 217 6.37 -5.37 -16.58
CA VAL A 217 7.72 -5.88 -16.89
C VAL A 217 8.30 -5.14 -18.10
N GLY A 218 7.53 -5.03 -19.19
CA GLY A 218 7.94 -4.30 -20.40
C GLY A 218 8.33 -2.84 -20.15
N ALA A 219 7.72 -2.20 -19.16
CA ALA A 219 7.97 -0.82 -18.75
C ALA A 219 9.18 -0.64 -17.81
N GLY A 220 9.83 -1.72 -17.35
CA GLY A 220 11.01 -1.65 -16.49
C GLY A 220 10.95 -2.51 -15.23
N GLY A 221 9.86 -3.23 -14.99
CA GLY A 221 9.73 -4.13 -13.85
C GLY A 221 10.63 -5.38 -13.96
N PHE A 222 11.02 -5.93 -12.81
CA PHE A 222 11.80 -7.17 -12.73
C PHE A 222 10.92 -8.34 -12.30
N LEU A 223 10.77 -9.34 -13.15
CA LEU A 223 10.03 -10.56 -12.83
C LEU A 223 11.01 -11.67 -12.43
N LEU A 224 10.90 -12.17 -11.20
CA LEU A 224 11.57 -13.39 -10.74
C LEU A 224 10.61 -14.56 -10.86
N VAL A 225 11.04 -15.67 -11.45
CA VAL A 225 10.24 -16.89 -11.59
C VAL A 225 10.94 -18.09 -10.98
N ASP A 226 10.27 -18.79 -10.08
CA ASP A 226 10.85 -19.91 -9.32
C ASP A 226 10.81 -21.22 -10.10
N THR A 227 11.58 -21.27 -11.18
CA THR A 227 11.74 -22.44 -12.04
C THR A 227 13.24 -22.76 -12.23
N PRO A 228 13.62 -24.01 -12.50
CA PRO A 228 14.96 -24.36 -12.96
C PRO A 228 15.37 -23.62 -14.24
N THR A 229 16.65 -23.28 -14.33
CA THR A 229 17.23 -22.68 -15.53
C THR A 229 17.06 -23.60 -16.74
N GLY A 230 16.52 -23.03 -17.83
CA GLY A 230 16.30 -23.74 -19.09
C GLY A 230 14.91 -24.38 -19.21
N GLU A 231 14.07 -24.29 -18.17
CA GLU A 231 12.66 -24.63 -18.24
C GLU A 231 11.85 -23.47 -18.85
N GLU A 232 10.86 -23.81 -19.66
CA GLU A 232 9.97 -22.82 -20.28
C GLU A 232 8.98 -22.30 -19.24
N ILE A 233 8.86 -20.98 -19.13
CA ILE A 233 7.92 -20.34 -18.22
C ILE A 233 6.61 -20.12 -18.96
N ALA A 234 5.59 -20.83 -18.55
CA ALA A 234 4.31 -20.77 -19.23
C ALA A 234 3.63 -19.40 -19.01
N GLY A 235 3.05 -18.84 -20.07
CA GLY A 235 2.41 -17.51 -20.04
C GLY A 235 3.35 -16.33 -20.32
N LEU A 236 4.66 -16.57 -20.48
CA LEU A 236 5.58 -15.56 -21.01
C LEU A 236 5.64 -15.55 -22.55
N PRO A 237 5.83 -14.37 -23.18
CA PRO A 237 6.20 -14.28 -24.59
C PRO A 237 7.49 -15.04 -24.90
N ALA A 238 7.58 -15.65 -26.09
CA ALA A 238 8.72 -16.47 -26.48
C ALA A 238 10.04 -15.68 -26.46
N GLU A 239 10.01 -14.40 -26.81
CA GLU A 239 11.15 -13.49 -26.78
C GLU A 239 11.62 -13.13 -25.36
N TRP A 240 10.81 -13.37 -24.33
CA TRP A 240 11.11 -13.08 -22.92
C TRP A 240 11.47 -14.32 -22.12
N GLN A 241 11.56 -15.49 -22.78
CA GLN A 241 11.96 -16.74 -22.13
C GLN A 241 13.43 -16.68 -21.70
N PRO A 242 13.74 -16.87 -20.40
CA PRO A 242 15.12 -16.92 -19.90
C PRO A 242 15.93 -18.02 -20.57
N ALA A 243 17.00 -17.63 -21.27
CA ALA A 243 17.91 -18.58 -21.91
C ALA A 243 18.90 -19.19 -20.89
N GLY A 244 19.94 -19.91 -21.36
CA GLY A 244 20.87 -20.69 -20.52
C GLY A 244 21.68 -19.95 -19.44
N ARG A 245 21.47 -18.64 -19.22
CA ARG A 245 21.98 -17.88 -18.07
C ARG A 245 20.90 -17.55 -17.04
N GLY A 246 19.68 -18.07 -17.21
CA GLY A 246 18.56 -17.82 -16.32
C GLY A 246 18.02 -16.39 -16.37
N ARG A 247 18.30 -15.63 -17.44
CA ARG A 247 17.82 -14.25 -17.62
C ARG A 247 17.37 -14.00 -19.05
N ALA A 248 16.38 -13.13 -19.22
CA ALA A 248 15.95 -12.59 -20.50
C ALA A 248 15.49 -11.14 -20.36
N ARG A 249 15.79 -10.33 -21.39
CA ARG A 249 15.35 -8.94 -21.46
C ARG A 249 13.88 -8.90 -21.89
N ALA A 250 13.08 -8.10 -21.19
CA ALA A 250 11.66 -7.91 -21.48
C ALA A 250 11.35 -6.41 -21.59
N GLY A 251 11.53 -5.86 -22.80
CA GLY A 251 11.42 -4.41 -23.02
C GLY A 251 12.51 -3.62 -22.27
N LEU A 252 12.09 -2.78 -21.32
CA LEU A 252 12.97 -2.07 -20.40
C LEU A 252 13.27 -2.88 -19.12
N GLY A 253 12.49 -3.91 -18.82
CA GLY A 253 12.67 -4.77 -17.67
C GLY A 253 13.40 -6.08 -17.97
N GLU A 254 13.33 -7.00 -17.02
CA GLU A 254 14.04 -8.28 -17.05
C GLU A 254 13.19 -9.40 -16.44
N VAL A 255 13.27 -10.60 -17.02
CA VAL A 255 12.78 -11.84 -16.42
C VAL A 255 13.99 -12.67 -15.97
N ARG A 256 13.95 -13.18 -14.75
CA ARG A 256 15.01 -14.03 -14.18
C ARG A 256 14.42 -15.27 -13.55
N VAL A 257 15.12 -16.38 -13.69
CA VAL A 257 14.81 -17.60 -12.93
C VAL A 257 15.56 -17.62 -11.62
N THR A 258 15.00 -18.30 -10.61
CA THR A 258 15.59 -18.38 -9.27
C THR A 258 15.98 -19.80 -8.84
N ASP A 259 15.83 -20.80 -9.72
CA ASP A 259 16.26 -22.18 -9.47
C ASP A 259 15.72 -22.78 -8.15
N GLY A 260 14.49 -22.45 -7.76
CA GLY A 260 13.84 -22.93 -6.53
C GLY A 260 14.18 -22.12 -5.26
N ALA A 261 14.98 -21.05 -5.36
CA ALA A 261 15.39 -20.25 -4.20
C ALA A 261 14.20 -19.60 -3.49
N MET A 262 13.16 -19.17 -4.20
CA MET A 262 12.00 -18.50 -3.58
C MET A 262 11.17 -19.48 -2.76
N ALA A 263 10.84 -20.66 -3.30
CA ALA A 263 10.12 -21.71 -2.60
C ALA A 263 10.88 -22.22 -1.37
N ALA A 264 12.21 -22.34 -1.49
CA ALA A 264 13.11 -22.70 -0.39
C ALA A 264 13.22 -21.64 0.71
N GLY A 265 12.72 -20.41 0.48
CA GLY A 265 12.81 -19.29 1.42
C GLY A 265 14.17 -18.60 1.43
N ASN A 266 15.01 -18.84 0.43
CA ASN A 266 16.35 -18.26 0.29
C ASN A 266 16.27 -16.86 -0.35
N TRP A 267 15.69 -15.91 0.39
CA TRP A 267 15.47 -14.54 -0.08
C TRP A 267 16.70 -13.63 0.06
N ALA A 268 17.59 -13.95 1.00
CA ALA A 268 18.79 -13.17 1.26
C ALA A 268 19.69 -13.18 0.02
N GLY A 269 19.93 -12.01 -0.53
CA GLY A 269 20.77 -11.83 -1.71
C GLY A 269 20.13 -12.22 -3.04
N LEU A 270 18.85 -12.59 -3.05
CA LEU A 270 18.13 -12.97 -4.27
C LEU A 270 17.70 -11.75 -5.09
N VAL A 271 17.25 -10.70 -4.38
CA VAL A 271 16.78 -9.45 -4.97
C VAL A 271 18.00 -8.57 -5.25
N GLU A 272 18.16 -8.19 -6.52
CA GLU A 272 19.19 -7.22 -6.93
C GLU A 272 18.64 -5.80 -6.83
N PRO A 273 19.48 -4.81 -6.48
CA PRO A 273 19.06 -3.42 -6.52
C PRO A 273 18.64 -3.03 -7.93
N THR A 274 17.48 -2.37 -8.04
CA THR A 274 17.00 -1.85 -9.31
C THR A 274 17.93 -0.72 -9.73
N PRO A 275 18.51 -0.77 -10.94
CA PRO A 275 19.39 0.29 -11.40
C PRO A 275 18.59 1.59 -11.45
N VAL A 276 19.03 2.58 -10.66
CA VAL A 276 18.48 3.93 -10.75
C VAL A 276 18.88 4.48 -12.11
N VAL A 277 17.96 4.42 -13.07
CA VAL A 277 18.09 5.17 -14.32
C VAL A 277 17.96 6.63 -13.94
N THR A 278 19.09 7.27 -13.63
CA THR A 278 19.19 8.72 -13.53
C THR A 278 19.00 9.24 -14.95
N GLY A 279 17.74 9.39 -15.33
CA GLY A 279 17.33 9.99 -16.59
C GLY A 279 17.76 11.45 -16.60
N GLN A 280 18.97 11.74 -17.07
CA GLN A 280 19.38 13.09 -17.40
C GLN A 280 20.31 13.17 -18.62
N ASP A 281 19.96 12.45 -19.68
CA ASP A 281 20.30 12.85 -21.05
C ASP A 281 19.08 13.50 -21.69
N GLY A 282 18.78 14.71 -21.23
CA GLY A 282 17.64 15.51 -21.68
C GLY A 282 17.79 16.95 -21.22
N HIS A 283 18.46 17.76 -22.04
CA HIS A 283 18.61 19.21 -21.86
C HIS A 283 17.29 19.91 -21.51
N PHE A 284 17.20 20.53 -20.31
CA PHE A 284 16.42 21.76 -20.08
C PHE A 284 16.81 22.40 -18.71
N PHE A 285 17.68 23.43 -18.76
CA PHE A 285 17.98 24.51 -17.77
C PHE A 285 18.04 24.17 -16.25
N GLY A 286 19.11 24.40 -15.48
CA GLY A 286 20.38 25.06 -15.73
C GLY A 286 21.39 24.74 -14.60
N GLY A 287 22.63 24.46 -15.02
CA GLY A 287 23.86 24.76 -14.29
C GLY A 287 24.04 24.25 -12.86
N VAL A 288 23.92 22.94 -12.60
CA VAL A 288 24.76 22.28 -11.59
C VAL A 288 25.13 20.90 -12.13
N THR A 289 26.34 20.76 -12.66
CA THR A 289 26.87 19.47 -13.10
C THR A 289 27.22 18.63 -11.87
N LEU A 290 26.87 17.33 -11.86
CA LEU A 290 27.24 16.39 -10.79
C LEU A 290 28.75 16.35 -10.54
N ASP A 291 29.55 16.69 -11.55
CA ASP A 291 31.00 16.87 -11.45
C ASP A 291 31.39 17.91 -10.38
N GLY A 292 30.57 18.94 -10.18
CA GLY A 292 30.78 19.98 -9.17
C GLY A 292 30.47 19.51 -7.74
N ALA A 293 29.50 18.62 -7.56
CA ALA A 293 29.15 18.07 -6.25
C ALA A 293 30.23 17.09 -5.75
N LEU A 294 30.73 16.22 -6.64
CA LEU A 294 31.82 15.29 -6.33
C LEU A 294 33.17 16.00 -6.14
N ALA A 295 33.45 17.06 -6.91
CA ALA A 295 34.67 17.86 -6.73
C ALA A 295 34.68 18.66 -5.40
N THR A 296 33.50 19.06 -4.92
CA THR A 296 33.37 19.81 -3.65
C THR A 296 33.53 18.87 -2.44
N ASP A 297 33.03 17.64 -2.52
CA ASP A 297 33.21 16.63 -1.47
C ASP A 297 34.66 16.12 -1.40
N ALA A 298 35.37 16.08 -2.53
CA ALA A 298 36.81 15.80 -2.60
C ALA A 298 37.72 16.95 -2.13
N GLY A 299 37.15 18.07 -1.66
CA GLY A 299 37.91 19.23 -1.17
C GLY A 299 38.67 20.02 -2.26
N LEU A 300 38.40 19.74 -3.54
CA LEU A 300 39.05 20.43 -4.66
C LEU A 300 38.34 21.77 -4.91
N ARG A 301 38.92 22.84 -4.39
CA ARG A 301 38.49 24.20 -4.69
C ARG A 301 38.81 24.51 -6.15
N ILE A 302 37.78 24.66 -6.98
CA ILE A 302 37.95 25.13 -8.36
C ILE A 302 38.56 26.54 -8.30
N PRO A 303 39.76 26.77 -8.87
CA PRO A 303 40.36 28.10 -8.87
C PRO A 303 39.44 29.07 -9.61
N ARG A 304 39.23 30.27 -9.03
CA ARG A 304 38.33 31.29 -9.59
C ARG A 304 38.66 31.54 -11.05
N LEU A 305 37.64 31.61 -11.90
CA LEU A 305 37.75 31.79 -13.36
C LEU A 305 38.72 32.92 -13.76
N GLY A 306 38.80 33.99 -12.96
CA GLY A 306 39.75 35.09 -13.19
C GLY A 306 41.23 34.69 -13.13
N TRP A 307 41.60 33.69 -12.32
CA TRP A 307 42.97 33.18 -12.26
C TRP A 307 43.32 32.37 -13.51
N LEU A 308 42.38 31.56 -14.00
CA LEU A 308 42.53 30.78 -15.23
C LEU A 308 42.67 31.69 -16.46
N VAL A 309 41.86 32.75 -16.54
CA VAL A 309 41.97 33.76 -17.62
C VAL A 309 43.31 34.51 -17.53
N GLY A 310 43.76 34.88 -16.33
CA GLY A 310 45.07 35.51 -16.13
C GLY A 310 46.22 34.61 -16.55
N PHE A 311 46.20 33.33 -16.16
CA PHE A 311 47.21 32.35 -16.53
C PHE A 311 47.26 32.12 -18.05
N LEU A 312 46.10 32.00 -18.69
CA LEU A 312 46.01 31.86 -20.15
C LEU A 312 46.56 33.09 -20.88
N GLY A 313 46.28 34.30 -20.38
CA GLY A 313 46.82 35.54 -20.94
C GLY A 313 48.35 35.61 -20.87
N VAL A 314 48.94 35.20 -19.73
CA VAL A 314 50.40 35.12 -19.58
C VAL A 314 50.99 34.05 -20.51
N TYR A 315 50.34 32.89 -20.61
CA TYR A 315 50.79 31.81 -21.47
C TYR A 315 50.85 32.24 -22.95
N VAL A 316 49.82 32.91 -23.46
CA VAL A 316 49.79 33.42 -24.83
C VAL A 316 50.88 34.47 -25.07
N LEU A 317 51.15 35.34 -24.10
CA LEU A 317 52.22 36.35 -24.18
C LEU A 317 53.63 35.74 -24.22
N VAL A 318 53.83 34.59 -23.57
CA VAL A 318 55.12 33.90 -23.53
C VAL A 318 55.30 32.93 -24.71
N ALA A 319 54.21 32.31 -25.16
CA ALA A 319 54.25 31.25 -26.17
C ALA A 319 54.13 31.76 -27.61
N VAL A 320 53.68 33.00 -27.84
CA VAL A 320 53.61 33.59 -29.18
C VAL A 320 54.79 34.55 -29.39
N PRO A 321 55.85 34.15 -30.13
CA PRO A 321 56.86 35.09 -30.57
C PRO A 321 56.23 36.07 -31.56
N LEU A 322 56.34 37.37 -31.29
CA LEU A 322 55.97 38.42 -32.23
C LEU A 322 56.97 38.42 -33.39
N THR A 323 56.65 37.69 -34.46
CA THR A 323 57.30 37.79 -35.77
C THR A 323 56.31 38.30 -36.80
#